data_AF-A0A972DLZ4-F1
#
_entry.id   AF-A0A972DLZ4-F1
#
_cell.length_a   1.000
_cell.length_b   1.000
_cell.length_c   1.000
_cell.angle_alpha   90.00
_cell.angle_beta   90.00
_cell.angle_gamma   90.00
#
_symmetry.space_group_name_H-M   'P 1'
#
loop_
_entity.id
_entity.type
_entity.pdbx_description
1 polymer ?
#
loop_
_entity_poly.entity_id
_entity_poly.type
_entity_poly.pdbx_seq_one_letter_code
_entity_poly.pdbx_strand_id
1 'polypeptide(L)'
;MRQALAERLLIEGDISGALKQYADVIEGGTLAELETWNVRLQVAHAHLATKDYAGARGLYQRLAAASDAPRAVRSLASLYVGHAFQREGDFNQAAAAFLEASQDEIALPHHRQEAAERAEEMRRLAAGLPSRDPGATRIRLPAPPKPGVVFHVAADGNDASEGTESKPFATLSRARAAVAERKRQGGLPPGGAAVVIRGGAYPLRSTFVLTQADSGTPEAPVFYQAYPGERPVFSGGLGLEKFGPITDPAIARRLPEAARRQVLECDLKALGVDFGRILPRGYGLSGDSINPWVDLYVDGRPMELARWPNHGFLTTGSVHAGRDGTEQANRAGTFEFAEDRPLEWQSPEDIWMFGYWVHLWAGRSVQVAKIDAAARQVTTTGSTAYGYRQGQPYYFFNVLEELDQPGEWYLDRSSGKIYLFPPKSLAGAIVEIPVLSEPFAILRGVEHVTFRGLAFELGRADGIVIEGGEKNLLAGCTVSRLGGNGVIVSGGRGHGVFGCDIHTLGAGGIRASGGDRATLTAGGHFIENCHIHDFTRIDRVYAPAVLLDGVGNRITHNLLHDSPHHALRVEGYEHEIAFNEIHSVVYESDDQAGIDIYGNPAY
;
A
#
# COMPACT_ATOMS: atom_id res chain seq x y z
N MET A 1 6.58 -38.85 23.83
CA MET A 1 5.47 -38.99 24.80
C MET A 1 5.71 -38.23 26.11
N ARG A 2 6.83 -38.47 26.83
CA ARG A 2 7.14 -37.75 28.08
C ARG A 2 7.34 -36.24 27.91
N GLN A 3 8.00 -35.80 26.84
CA GLN A 3 8.14 -34.36 26.54
C GLN A 3 6.77 -33.68 26.33
N ALA A 4 5.91 -34.25 25.50
CA ALA A 4 4.56 -33.75 25.28
C ALA A 4 3.72 -33.73 26.57
N LEU A 5 3.91 -34.73 27.45
CA LEU A 5 3.30 -34.74 28.78
C LEU A 5 3.84 -33.60 29.66
N ALA A 6 5.15 -33.35 29.64
CA ALA A 6 5.76 -32.24 30.37
C ALA A 6 5.18 -30.88 29.92
N GLU A 7 5.08 -30.66 28.60
CA GLU A 7 4.48 -29.45 28.02
C GLU A 7 3.00 -29.30 28.43
N ARG A 8 2.24 -30.41 28.44
CA ARG A 8 0.85 -30.41 28.91
C ARG A 8 0.74 -30.07 30.40
N LEU A 9 1.61 -30.64 31.24
CA LEU A 9 1.64 -30.37 32.68
C LEU A 9 1.98 -28.90 32.98
N LEU A 10 2.85 -28.26 32.18
CA LEU A 10 3.09 -26.82 32.28
C LEU A 10 1.84 -25.99 31.97
N ILE A 11 1.09 -26.36 30.92
CA ILE A 11 -0.17 -25.70 30.56
C ILE A 11 -1.20 -25.85 31.70
N GLU A 12 -1.21 -26.99 32.38
CA GLU A 12 -2.10 -27.30 33.50
C GLU A 12 -1.61 -26.76 34.85
N GLY A 13 -0.40 -26.16 34.91
CA GLY A 13 0.18 -25.60 36.12
C GLY A 13 0.87 -26.61 37.06
N ASP A 14 1.04 -27.87 36.65
CA ASP A 14 1.81 -28.88 37.40
C ASP A 14 3.30 -28.82 37.07
N ILE A 15 3.97 -27.88 37.72
CA ILE A 15 5.38 -27.56 37.51
C ILE A 15 6.28 -28.71 37.94
N SER A 16 6.00 -29.29 39.11
CA SER A 16 6.81 -30.39 39.64
C SER A 16 6.67 -31.63 38.77
N GLY A 17 5.46 -31.91 38.25
CA GLY A 17 5.22 -32.98 37.31
C GLY A 17 5.96 -32.77 36.00
N ALA A 18 5.90 -31.55 35.43
CA ALA A 18 6.61 -31.21 34.19
C ALA A 18 8.13 -31.35 34.33
N LEU A 19 8.72 -30.77 35.38
CA LEU A 19 10.16 -30.84 35.64
C LEU A 19 10.62 -32.29 35.83
N LYS A 20 9.83 -33.11 36.52
CA LYS A 20 10.10 -34.55 36.65
C LYS A 20 10.08 -35.26 35.30
N GLN A 21 9.10 -34.98 34.43
CA GLN A 21 9.06 -35.58 33.09
C GLN A 21 10.26 -35.18 32.24
N TYR A 22 10.72 -33.92 32.31
CA TYR A 22 11.93 -33.50 31.61
C TYR A 22 13.21 -34.16 32.16
N ALA A 23 13.33 -34.29 33.48
CA ALA A 23 14.46 -34.99 34.11
C ALA A 23 14.52 -36.47 33.68
N ASP A 24 13.39 -37.18 33.74
CA ASP A 24 13.27 -38.57 33.29
C ASP A 24 13.69 -38.74 31.81
N VAL A 25 13.39 -37.75 30.96
CA VAL A 25 13.75 -37.76 29.53
C VAL A 25 15.26 -37.60 29.32
N ILE A 26 15.89 -36.68 30.06
CA ILE A 26 17.33 -36.44 29.98
C ILE A 26 18.11 -37.65 30.54
N GLU A 27 17.70 -38.17 31.69
CA GLU A 27 18.37 -39.30 32.36
C GLU A 27 18.19 -40.61 31.59
N GLY A 28 17.10 -40.75 30.83
CA GLY A 28 16.83 -41.93 30.02
C GLY A 28 17.80 -42.13 28.84
N GLY A 29 18.59 -41.13 28.45
CA GLY A 29 19.67 -41.26 27.46
C GLY A 29 19.25 -41.66 26.04
N THR A 30 17.97 -41.50 25.69
CA THR A 30 17.39 -41.97 24.40
C THR A 30 17.28 -40.88 23.33
N LEU A 31 17.58 -39.63 23.67
CA LEU A 31 17.48 -38.49 22.76
C LEU A 31 18.76 -38.27 21.96
N ALA A 32 18.62 -37.67 20.77
CA ALA A 32 19.76 -37.10 20.08
C ALA A 32 20.38 -35.95 20.91
N GLU A 33 21.65 -35.66 20.66
CA GLU A 33 22.39 -34.66 21.44
C GLU A 33 21.73 -33.26 21.39
N LEU A 34 21.35 -32.79 20.20
CA LEU A 34 20.65 -31.51 20.03
C LEU A 34 19.30 -31.47 20.76
N GLU A 35 18.55 -32.56 20.72
CA GLU A 35 17.26 -32.68 21.41
C GLU A 35 17.45 -32.63 22.93
N THR A 36 18.51 -33.25 23.44
CA THR A 36 18.88 -33.19 24.86
C THR A 36 19.12 -31.74 25.31
N TRP A 37 19.84 -30.94 24.50
CA TRP A 37 20.04 -29.52 24.79
C TRP A 37 18.75 -28.71 24.72
N ASN A 38 17.88 -28.98 23.75
CA ASN A 38 16.56 -28.35 23.67
C ASN A 38 15.72 -28.63 24.91
N VAL A 39 15.72 -29.88 25.41
CA VAL A 39 15.01 -30.23 26.65
C VAL A 39 15.59 -29.51 27.86
N ARG A 40 16.92 -29.36 27.97
CA ARG A 40 17.54 -28.57 29.05
C ARG A 40 17.14 -27.09 29.01
N LEU A 41 17.03 -26.51 27.81
CA LEU A 41 16.48 -25.16 27.59
C LEU A 41 15.01 -25.09 28.05
N GLN A 42 14.18 -26.08 27.71
CA GLN A 42 12.77 -26.14 28.13
C GLN A 42 12.61 -26.19 29.65
N VAL A 43 13.50 -26.89 30.36
CA VAL A 43 13.54 -26.86 31.83
C VAL A 43 13.76 -25.44 32.35
N ALA A 44 14.70 -24.68 31.77
CA ALA A 44 14.92 -23.28 32.15
C ALA A 44 13.68 -22.40 31.85
N HIS A 45 13.04 -22.59 30.69
CA HIS A 45 11.80 -21.90 30.34
C HIS A 45 10.65 -22.23 31.29
N ALA A 46 10.56 -23.46 31.79
CA ALA A 46 9.57 -23.87 32.79
C ALA A 46 9.72 -23.10 34.11
N HIS A 47 10.94 -22.95 34.62
CA HIS A 47 11.19 -22.10 35.80
C HIS A 47 10.81 -20.63 35.53
N LEU A 48 11.11 -20.11 34.34
CA LEU A 48 10.76 -18.73 33.97
C LEU A 48 9.24 -18.52 33.91
N ALA A 49 8.52 -19.44 33.25
CA ALA A 49 7.06 -19.40 33.12
C ALA A 49 6.34 -19.47 34.47
N THR A 50 6.97 -20.12 35.45
CA THR A 50 6.44 -20.34 36.78
C THR A 50 6.89 -19.31 37.81
N LYS A 51 7.59 -18.26 37.34
CA LYS A 51 8.12 -17.16 38.15
C LYS A 51 9.22 -17.55 39.14
N ASP A 52 9.82 -18.74 38.99
CA ASP A 52 11.08 -19.06 39.66
C ASP A 52 12.26 -18.45 38.87
N TYR A 53 12.38 -17.13 38.97
CA TYR A 53 13.36 -16.38 38.20
C TYR A 53 14.81 -16.70 38.59
N ALA A 54 15.07 -16.98 39.87
CA ALA A 54 16.39 -17.38 40.34
C ALA A 54 16.80 -18.76 39.79
N GLY A 55 15.89 -19.75 39.84
CA GLY A 55 16.10 -21.07 39.26
C GLY A 55 16.31 -21.00 37.74
N ALA A 56 15.49 -20.22 37.04
CA ALA A 56 15.62 -19.98 35.61
C ALA A 56 16.98 -19.37 35.25
N ARG A 57 17.39 -18.27 35.92
CA ARG A 57 18.70 -17.63 35.72
C ARG A 57 19.86 -18.60 35.91
N GLY A 58 19.85 -19.36 37.01
CA GLY A 58 20.90 -20.33 37.28
C GLY A 58 21.03 -21.41 36.20
N LEU A 59 19.90 -21.85 35.63
CA LEU A 59 19.88 -22.79 34.50
C LEU A 59 20.40 -22.14 33.21
N TYR A 60 19.92 -20.94 32.86
CA TYR A 60 20.40 -20.23 31.68
C TYR A 60 21.90 -19.93 31.74
N GLN A 61 22.42 -19.48 32.88
CA GLN A 61 23.86 -19.24 33.06
C GLN A 61 24.69 -20.51 32.85
N ARG A 62 24.22 -21.66 33.36
CA ARG A 62 24.88 -22.96 33.12
C ARG A 62 24.87 -23.35 31.64
N LEU A 63 23.76 -23.12 30.95
CA LEU A 63 23.62 -23.42 29.53
C LEU A 63 24.48 -22.51 28.65
N ALA A 64 24.56 -21.22 28.97
CA ALA A 64 25.42 -20.26 28.29
C ALA A 64 26.93 -20.62 28.42
N ALA A 65 27.33 -21.07 29.61
CA ALA A 65 28.70 -21.43 29.94
C ALA A 65 29.13 -22.84 29.48
N ALA A 66 28.19 -23.70 29.07
CA ALA A 66 28.48 -25.06 28.65
C ALA A 66 29.23 -25.08 27.30
N SER A 67 30.54 -25.36 27.32
CA SER A 67 31.39 -25.32 26.12
C SER A 67 31.04 -26.37 25.07
N ASP A 68 30.40 -27.47 25.49
CA ASP A 68 29.88 -28.57 24.67
C ASP A 68 28.47 -28.31 24.13
N ALA A 69 27.79 -27.24 24.56
CA ALA A 69 26.49 -26.88 24.04
C ALA A 69 26.58 -26.22 22.65
N PRO A 70 25.62 -26.50 21.74
CA PRO A 70 25.53 -25.82 20.45
C PRO A 70 25.53 -24.30 20.60
N ARG A 71 26.20 -23.61 19.68
CA ARG A 71 26.29 -22.13 19.66
C ARG A 71 24.92 -21.45 19.84
N ALA A 72 23.89 -21.95 19.15
CA ALA A 72 22.54 -21.40 19.22
C ALA A 72 21.92 -21.52 20.63
N VAL A 73 22.16 -22.64 21.32
CA VAL A 73 21.67 -22.89 22.69
C VAL A 73 22.34 -21.92 23.67
N ARG A 74 23.67 -21.79 23.58
CA ARG A 74 24.44 -20.86 24.43
C ARG A 74 24.01 -19.42 24.21
N SER A 75 23.92 -19.02 22.94
CA SER A 75 23.48 -17.69 22.51
C SER A 75 22.08 -17.35 23.04
N LEU A 76 21.13 -18.28 22.94
CA LEU A 76 19.77 -18.09 23.45
C LEU A 76 19.76 -18.01 24.98
N ALA A 77 20.50 -18.90 25.66
CA ALA A 77 20.56 -18.91 27.11
C ALA A 77 21.14 -17.59 27.68
N SER A 78 22.21 -17.04 27.09
CA SER A 78 22.77 -15.73 27.47
C SER A 78 21.70 -14.62 27.40
N LEU A 79 20.92 -14.57 26.31
CA LEU A 79 19.83 -13.60 26.15
C LEU A 79 18.75 -13.77 27.24
N TYR A 80 18.42 -15.01 27.60
CA TYR A 80 17.36 -15.30 28.56
C TYR A 80 17.72 -15.04 30.04
N VAL A 81 19.01 -14.86 30.37
CA VAL A 81 19.41 -14.32 31.68
C VAL A 81 18.83 -12.92 31.89
N GLY A 82 18.92 -12.06 30.87
CA GLY A 82 18.32 -10.72 30.88
C GLY A 82 16.79 -10.76 30.96
N HIS A 83 16.15 -11.63 30.19
CA HIS A 83 14.69 -11.81 30.26
C HIS A 83 14.20 -12.26 31.64
N ALA A 84 14.95 -13.09 32.35
CA ALA A 84 14.58 -13.52 33.69
C ALA A 84 14.59 -12.36 34.70
N PHE A 85 15.62 -11.49 34.68
CA PHE A 85 15.62 -10.26 35.48
C PHE A 85 14.50 -9.28 35.06
N GLN A 86 14.26 -9.13 33.76
CA GLN A 86 13.17 -8.30 33.24
C GLN A 86 11.80 -8.76 33.78
N ARG A 87 11.53 -10.07 33.77
CA ARG A 87 10.26 -10.65 34.27
C ARG A 87 10.13 -10.53 35.79
N GLU A 88 11.24 -10.50 36.52
CA GLU A 88 11.30 -10.22 37.96
C GLU A 88 11.06 -8.74 38.29
N GLY A 89 11.26 -7.84 37.31
CA GLY A 89 11.14 -6.39 37.48
C GLY A 89 12.45 -5.70 37.88
N ASP A 90 13.59 -6.42 37.89
CA ASP A 90 14.91 -5.82 38.15
C ASP A 90 15.53 -5.31 36.84
N PHE A 91 15.12 -4.11 36.43
CA PHE A 91 15.57 -3.53 35.17
C PHE A 91 17.07 -3.17 35.16
N ASN A 92 17.70 -2.93 36.31
CA ASN A 92 19.14 -2.64 36.38
C ASN A 92 19.95 -3.90 36.07
N GLN A 93 19.60 -5.02 36.69
CA GLN A 93 20.27 -6.30 36.42
C GLN A 93 19.93 -6.83 35.03
N ALA A 94 18.68 -6.64 34.57
CA ALA A 94 18.30 -7.00 33.20
C ALA A 94 19.14 -6.24 32.17
N ALA A 95 19.30 -4.92 32.35
CA ALA A 95 20.15 -4.10 31.48
C ALA A 95 21.59 -4.59 31.41
N ALA A 96 22.19 -4.92 32.57
CA ALA A 96 23.56 -5.42 32.64
C ALA A 96 23.71 -6.79 31.93
N ALA A 97 22.79 -7.71 32.18
CA ALA A 97 22.80 -9.04 31.58
C ALA A 97 22.60 -9.00 30.06
N PHE A 98 21.70 -8.14 29.57
CA PHE A 98 21.53 -7.92 28.13
C PHE A 98 22.77 -7.25 27.51
N LEU A 99 23.40 -6.29 28.19
CA LEU A 99 24.63 -5.68 27.70
C LEU A 99 25.77 -6.72 27.58
N GLU A 100 25.91 -7.59 28.57
CA GLU A 100 26.87 -8.70 28.54
C GLU A 100 26.60 -9.64 27.34
N ALA A 101 25.34 -10.07 27.17
CA ALA A 101 24.96 -10.92 26.03
C ALA A 101 25.18 -10.24 24.67
N SER A 102 25.04 -8.91 24.59
CA SER A 102 25.32 -8.13 23.37
C SER A 102 26.80 -8.09 22.99
N GLN A 103 27.69 -8.34 23.95
CA GLN A 103 29.15 -8.33 23.77
C GLN A 103 29.73 -9.75 23.60
N ASP A 104 28.92 -10.80 23.72
CA ASP A 104 29.35 -12.18 23.56
C ASP A 104 29.65 -12.50 22.09
N GLU A 105 30.93 -12.57 21.74
CA GLU A 105 31.40 -12.86 20.37
C GLU A 105 30.92 -14.24 19.86
N ILE A 106 30.65 -15.18 20.78
CA ILE A 106 30.15 -16.51 20.47
C ILE A 106 28.64 -16.47 20.19
N ALA A 107 27.90 -15.50 20.73
CA ALA A 107 26.48 -15.36 20.44
C ALA A 107 26.21 -15.16 18.94
N LEU A 108 25.03 -15.57 18.51
CA LEU A 108 24.52 -15.32 17.16
C LEU A 108 24.33 -13.81 16.97
N PRO A 109 24.68 -13.23 15.80
CA PRO A 109 24.60 -11.78 15.60
C PRO A 109 23.23 -11.16 15.91
N HIS A 110 22.12 -11.84 15.56
CA HIS A 110 20.77 -11.35 15.83
C HIS A 110 20.43 -11.35 17.33
N HIS A 111 20.92 -12.32 18.12
CA HIS A 111 20.75 -12.28 19.58
C HIS A 111 21.60 -11.16 20.21
N ARG A 112 22.79 -10.87 19.69
CA ARG A 112 23.58 -9.72 20.17
C ARG A 112 22.87 -8.40 19.92
N GLN A 113 22.30 -8.24 18.71
CA GLN A 113 21.52 -7.07 18.36
C GLN A 113 20.30 -6.92 19.26
N GLU A 114 19.50 -7.98 19.41
CA GLU A 114 18.36 -7.96 20.33
C GLU A 114 18.80 -7.61 21.75
N ALA A 115 19.88 -8.23 22.25
CA ALA A 115 20.40 -7.94 23.58
C ALA A 115 20.82 -6.46 23.73
N ALA A 116 21.47 -5.86 22.73
CA ALA A 116 21.84 -4.44 22.77
C ALA A 116 20.60 -3.53 22.87
N GLU A 117 19.56 -3.82 22.06
CA GLU A 117 18.29 -3.10 22.09
C GLU A 117 17.60 -3.25 23.45
N ARG A 118 17.51 -4.48 23.96
CA ARG A 118 16.92 -4.77 25.28
C ARG A 118 17.70 -4.11 26.41
N ALA A 119 19.02 -4.04 26.34
CA ALA A 119 19.83 -3.36 27.35
C ALA A 119 19.48 -1.87 27.45
N GLU A 120 19.29 -1.19 26.32
CA GLU A 120 18.79 0.19 26.30
C GLU A 120 17.36 0.28 26.85
N GLU A 121 16.45 -0.59 26.41
CA GLU A 121 15.06 -0.61 26.90
C GLU A 121 15.02 -0.74 28.43
N MET A 122 15.83 -1.63 29.00
CA MET A 122 15.90 -1.87 30.44
C MET A 122 16.54 -0.69 31.17
N ARG A 123 17.59 -0.06 30.63
CA ARG A 123 18.18 1.17 31.22
C ARG A 123 17.14 2.30 31.31
N ARG A 124 16.30 2.44 30.28
CA ARG A 124 15.22 3.44 30.27
C ARG A 124 14.15 3.14 31.31
N LEU A 125 13.69 1.90 31.39
CA LEU A 125 12.72 1.47 32.41
C LEU A 125 13.26 1.65 33.83
N ALA A 126 14.53 1.31 34.06
CA ALA A 126 15.21 1.55 35.35
C ALA A 126 15.25 3.03 35.73
N ALA A 127 15.30 3.93 34.74
CA ALA A 127 15.23 5.38 34.93
C ALA A 127 13.80 5.95 35.01
N GLY A 128 12.76 5.11 35.02
CA GLY A 128 11.35 5.54 35.03
C GLY A 128 10.85 6.14 33.71
N LEU A 129 11.59 5.94 32.62
CA LEU A 129 11.20 6.37 31.28
C LEU A 129 10.42 5.25 30.56
N PRO A 130 9.63 5.58 29.52
CA PRO A 130 9.09 4.56 28.63
C PRO A 130 10.23 3.70 28.05
N SER A 131 9.97 2.39 27.86
CA SER A 131 10.98 1.42 27.38
C SER A 131 11.65 1.84 26.07
N ARG A 132 11.02 2.68 25.27
CA ARG A 132 11.60 3.27 24.05
C ARG A 132 11.48 4.79 24.10
N ASP A 133 12.37 5.50 23.40
CA ASP A 133 12.19 6.93 23.13
C ASP A 133 11.36 7.09 21.85
N PRO A 134 10.12 7.60 21.93
CA PRO A 134 9.27 7.78 20.74
C PRO A 134 9.88 8.71 19.70
N GLY A 135 10.77 9.62 20.10
CA GLY A 135 11.46 10.56 19.22
C GLY A 135 12.79 10.03 18.68
N ALA A 136 13.37 8.98 19.26
CA ALA A 136 14.62 8.39 18.78
C ALA A 136 14.41 7.54 17.53
N THR A 137 13.20 6.99 17.36
CA THR A 137 12.85 6.17 16.21
C THR A 137 12.18 6.95 15.10
N ARG A 138 12.20 8.30 15.12
CA ARG A 138 11.61 9.16 14.09
C ARG A 138 12.70 9.69 13.16
N ILE A 139 12.42 9.71 11.86
CA ILE A 139 13.22 10.43 10.88
C ILE A 139 13.10 11.92 11.12
N ARG A 140 14.25 12.60 11.18
CA ARG A 140 14.34 14.05 11.29
C ARG A 140 14.75 14.62 9.94
N LEU A 141 13.78 15.20 9.23
CA LEU A 141 14.09 15.95 8.04
C LEU A 141 14.90 17.21 8.42
N PRO A 142 15.96 17.55 7.67
CA PRO A 142 16.66 18.81 7.88
C PRO A 142 15.71 19.98 7.62
N ALA A 143 15.89 21.08 8.36
CA ALA A 143 15.20 22.31 8.04
C ALA A 143 15.57 22.76 6.61
N PRO A 144 14.61 23.16 5.77
CA PRO A 144 14.92 23.67 4.45
C PRO A 144 15.85 24.90 4.57
N PRO A 145 16.89 25.01 3.74
CA PRO A 145 17.72 26.21 3.72
C PRO A 145 16.89 27.42 3.28
N LYS A 146 17.33 28.63 3.66
CA LYS A 146 16.78 29.85 3.07
C LYS A 146 17.06 29.84 1.56
N PRO A 147 16.05 29.93 0.69
CA PRO A 147 16.26 29.84 -0.75
C PRO A 147 17.06 31.04 -1.26
N GLY A 148 18.01 30.77 -2.15
CA GLY A 148 18.80 31.83 -2.79
C GLY A 148 18.09 32.46 -4.00
N VAL A 149 17.09 31.78 -4.56
CA VAL A 149 16.15 32.34 -5.54
C VAL A 149 14.74 31.82 -5.27
N VAL A 150 13.74 32.67 -5.48
CA VAL A 150 12.32 32.34 -5.27
C VAL A 150 11.52 32.69 -6.51
N PHE A 151 10.69 31.76 -6.97
CA PHE A 151 9.68 31.96 -8.00
C PHE A 151 8.29 31.70 -7.43
N HIS A 152 7.28 32.40 -7.92
CA HIS A 152 5.90 32.24 -7.48
C HIS A 152 5.00 31.74 -8.61
N VAL A 153 4.06 30.86 -8.26
CA VAL A 153 3.01 30.33 -9.13
C VAL A 153 1.66 30.57 -8.47
N ALA A 154 0.67 31.08 -9.22
CA ALA A 154 -0.69 31.31 -8.73
C ALA A 154 -1.71 30.84 -9.78
N ALA A 155 -2.90 30.40 -9.34
CA ALA A 155 -3.94 29.90 -10.24
C ALA A 155 -4.47 30.98 -11.21
N ASP A 156 -4.40 32.24 -10.80
CA ASP A 156 -4.71 33.44 -11.58
C ASP A 156 -3.44 34.12 -12.17
N GLY A 157 -2.30 33.44 -12.12
CA GLY A 157 -1.02 33.93 -12.63
C GLY A 157 -0.94 33.98 -14.16
N ASN A 158 0.21 34.37 -14.68
CA ASN A 158 0.45 34.44 -16.13
C ASN A 158 1.88 33.98 -16.47
N ASP A 159 2.03 33.02 -17.39
CA ASP A 159 3.33 32.47 -17.76
C ASP A 159 4.24 33.44 -18.54
N ALA A 160 3.69 34.55 -19.01
CA ALA A 160 4.46 35.68 -19.56
C ALA A 160 5.02 36.62 -18.48
N SER A 161 4.61 36.47 -17.21
CA SER A 161 5.10 37.26 -16.08
C SER A 161 6.54 36.91 -15.70
N GLU A 162 7.08 37.64 -14.73
CA GLU A 162 8.44 37.46 -14.21
C GLU A 162 8.56 36.33 -13.16
N GLY A 163 7.44 35.87 -12.59
CA GLY A 163 7.43 34.85 -11.53
C GLY A 163 7.74 35.40 -10.15
N THR A 164 7.48 36.69 -9.91
CA THR A 164 7.59 37.32 -8.57
C THR A 164 6.29 37.14 -7.80
N GLU A 165 6.30 37.39 -6.48
CA GLU A 165 5.08 37.30 -5.66
C GLU A 165 3.92 38.16 -6.18
N SER A 166 4.23 39.36 -6.69
CA SER A 166 3.25 40.29 -7.28
C SER A 166 2.88 39.98 -8.74
N LYS A 167 3.70 39.21 -9.45
CA LYS A 167 3.51 38.83 -10.85
C LYS A 167 3.87 37.35 -11.04
N PRO A 168 3.07 36.44 -10.47
CA PRO A 168 3.38 35.01 -10.46
C PRO A 168 3.19 34.38 -11.86
N PHE A 169 3.87 33.26 -12.09
CA PHE A 169 3.58 32.38 -13.21
C PHE A 169 2.21 31.69 -13.01
N ALA A 170 1.64 31.16 -14.10
CA ALA A 170 0.42 30.36 -14.05
C ALA A 170 0.73 28.87 -13.80
N THR A 171 1.85 28.36 -14.33
CA THR A 171 2.10 26.91 -14.40
C THR A 171 3.43 26.47 -13.75
N LEU A 172 3.44 25.20 -13.29
CA LEU A 172 4.68 24.52 -12.86
C LEU A 172 5.70 24.43 -13.99
N SER A 173 5.25 24.17 -15.22
CA SER A 173 6.11 24.06 -16.40
C SER A 173 6.90 25.34 -16.64
N ARG A 174 6.26 26.50 -16.49
CA ARG A 174 6.94 27.80 -16.61
C ARG A 174 7.91 28.05 -15.47
N ALA A 175 7.55 27.71 -14.24
CA ALA A 175 8.43 27.84 -13.08
C ALA A 175 9.67 26.94 -13.19
N ARG A 176 9.50 25.68 -13.61
CA ARG A 176 10.61 24.77 -13.95
C ARG A 176 11.53 25.38 -14.99
N ALA A 177 10.98 25.95 -16.07
CA ALA A 177 11.78 26.60 -17.11
C ALA A 177 12.57 27.81 -16.56
N ALA A 178 12.01 28.56 -15.61
CA ALA A 178 12.71 29.66 -14.94
C ALA A 178 13.88 29.17 -14.05
N VAL A 179 13.69 28.08 -13.31
CA VAL A 179 14.76 27.42 -12.54
C VAL A 179 15.87 26.94 -13.48
N ALA A 180 15.52 26.31 -14.60
CA ALA A 180 16.46 25.85 -15.61
C ALA A 180 17.25 27.02 -16.25
N GLU A 181 16.58 28.14 -16.55
CA GLU A 181 17.24 29.35 -17.03
C GLU A 181 18.21 29.91 -15.99
N ARG A 182 17.81 29.97 -14.71
CA ARG A 182 18.69 30.43 -13.64
C ARG A 182 19.96 29.57 -13.54
N LYS A 183 19.84 28.25 -13.69
CA LYS A 183 20.99 27.32 -13.73
C LYS A 183 21.93 27.61 -14.90
N ARG A 184 21.39 27.92 -16.09
CA ARG A 184 22.21 28.28 -17.26
C ARG A 184 22.96 29.60 -17.06
N GLN A 185 22.41 30.53 -16.28
CA GLN A 185 23.00 31.85 -16.00
C GLN A 185 24.01 31.85 -14.83
N GLY A 186 24.67 30.71 -14.56
CA GLY A 186 25.72 30.62 -13.53
C GLY A 186 25.34 29.78 -12.30
N GLY A 187 24.44 28.80 -12.44
CA GLY A 187 24.05 27.87 -11.39
C GLY A 187 22.99 28.40 -10.43
N LEU A 188 22.55 27.53 -9.51
CA LEU A 188 21.71 27.95 -8.38
C LEU A 188 22.60 28.50 -7.25
N PRO A 189 22.23 29.63 -6.63
CA PRO A 189 22.93 30.14 -5.45
C PRO A 189 22.83 29.18 -4.25
N PRO A 190 23.66 29.35 -3.20
CA PRO A 190 23.50 28.64 -1.94
C PRO A 190 22.07 28.75 -1.40
N GLY A 191 21.52 27.64 -0.91
CA GLY A 191 20.11 27.51 -0.53
C GLY A 191 19.17 27.19 -1.69
N GLY A 192 19.66 27.21 -2.93
CA GLY A 192 18.96 26.68 -4.09
C GLY A 192 17.77 27.53 -4.54
N ALA A 193 16.77 26.86 -5.09
CA ALA A 193 15.56 27.49 -5.64
C ALA A 193 14.30 27.03 -4.90
N ALA A 194 13.40 27.97 -4.58
CA ALA A 194 12.05 27.67 -4.14
C ALA A 194 11.02 28.15 -5.18
N VAL A 195 10.17 27.25 -5.64
CA VAL A 195 8.95 27.54 -6.38
C VAL A 195 7.80 27.51 -5.37
N VAL A 196 7.31 28.69 -5.00
CA VAL A 196 6.24 28.89 -4.02
C VAL A 196 4.89 28.99 -4.74
N ILE A 197 3.99 28.07 -4.44
CA ILE A 197 2.74 27.87 -5.18
C ILE A 197 1.57 28.30 -4.28
N ARG A 198 0.80 29.28 -4.74
CA ARG A 198 -0.38 29.78 -4.02
C ARG A 198 -1.50 28.74 -3.98
N GLY A 199 -2.42 28.89 -3.04
CA GLY A 199 -3.64 28.08 -2.98
C GLY A 199 -4.51 28.30 -4.21
N GLY A 200 -5.14 27.23 -4.67
CA GLY A 200 -5.99 27.28 -5.87
C GLY A 200 -6.06 25.93 -6.57
N ALA A 201 -6.92 25.86 -7.58
CA ALA A 201 -7.05 24.70 -8.46
C ALA A 201 -6.17 24.89 -9.70
N TYR A 202 -5.37 23.88 -10.01
CA TYR A 202 -4.43 23.85 -11.12
C TYR A 202 -4.78 22.66 -12.02
N PRO A 203 -5.56 22.87 -13.09
CA PRO A 203 -5.87 21.79 -14.03
C PRO A 203 -4.60 21.27 -14.68
N LEU A 204 -4.34 19.97 -14.53
CA LEU A 204 -3.25 19.28 -15.18
C LEU A 204 -3.82 18.38 -16.29
N ARG A 205 -3.32 18.57 -17.51
CA ARG A 205 -3.72 17.80 -18.70
C ARG A 205 -2.59 16.97 -19.30
N SER A 206 -1.39 17.14 -18.75
CA SER A 206 -0.18 16.42 -19.15
C SER A 206 0.75 16.28 -17.95
N THR A 207 1.47 15.18 -17.89
CA THR A 207 2.48 14.88 -16.87
C THR A 207 3.50 16.00 -16.68
N PHE A 208 3.78 16.38 -15.43
CA PHE A 208 4.90 17.25 -15.08
C PHE A 208 6.20 16.45 -14.97
N VAL A 209 7.03 16.50 -16.01
CA VAL A 209 8.28 15.73 -16.07
C VAL A 209 9.47 16.56 -15.59
N LEU A 210 10.21 16.01 -14.64
CA LEU A 210 11.54 16.47 -14.22
C LEU A 210 12.58 15.43 -14.66
N THR A 211 13.72 15.90 -15.16
CA THR A 211 14.86 15.07 -15.54
C THR A 211 16.09 15.44 -14.72
N GLN A 212 17.20 14.73 -14.89
CA GLN A 212 18.46 15.05 -14.24
C GLN A 212 18.90 16.53 -14.40
N ALA A 213 18.50 17.22 -15.47
CA ALA A 213 18.78 18.65 -15.65
C ALA A 213 18.07 19.54 -14.60
N ASP A 214 16.99 19.04 -14.01
CA ASP A 214 16.19 19.71 -12.99
C ASP A 214 16.71 19.50 -11.57
N SER A 215 17.69 18.60 -11.36
CA SER A 215 18.30 18.29 -10.06
C SER A 215 18.90 19.48 -9.31
N GLY A 216 18.72 19.53 -8.00
CA GLY A 216 19.50 20.37 -7.10
C GLY A 216 20.81 19.70 -6.67
N THR A 217 21.45 20.28 -5.66
CA THR A 217 22.54 19.66 -4.89
C THR A 217 22.22 19.75 -3.39
N PRO A 218 22.98 19.12 -2.49
CA PRO A 218 22.78 19.30 -1.05
C PRO A 218 22.84 20.78 -0.61
N GLU A 219 23.70 21.59 -1.23
CA GLU A 219 23.88 23.02 -0.94
C GLU A 219 22.90 23.92 -1.70
N ALA A 220 22.38 23.45 -2.84
CA ALA A 220 21.46 24.18 -3.71
C ALA A 220 20.27 23.30 -4.16
N PRO A 221 19.41 22.86 -3.22
CA PRO A 221 18.24 22.02 -3.53
C PRO A 221 17.16 22.78 -4.30
N VAL A 222 16.19 22.05 -4.88
CA VAL A 222 15.02 22.66 -5.54
C VAL A 222 13.74 22.26 -4.81
N PHE A 223 12.98 23.24 -4.34
CA PHE A 223 11.70 23.05 -3.67
C PHE A 223 10.56 23.47 -4.58
N TYR A 224 9.54 22.63 -4.73
CA TYR A 224 8.21 23.03 -5.17
C TYR A 224 7.28 22.91 -3.96
N GLN A 225 6.83 24.05 -3.45
CA GLN A 225 6.18 24.08 -2.13
C GLN A 225 4.95 24.96 -2.14
N ALA A 226 3.94 24.56 -1.37
CA ALA A 226 2.80 25.41 -1.08
C ALA A 226 3.24 26.70 -0.37
N TYR A 227 2.53 27.78 -0.65
CA TYR A 227 2.59 28.99 0.16
C TYR A 227 2.12 28.65 1.59
N PRO A 228 2.78 29.17 2.65
CA PRO A 228 2.44 28.82 4.02
C PRO A 228 0.94 28.99 4.33
N GLY A 229 0.30 27.89 4.76
CA GLY A 229 -1.13 27.88 5.13
C GLY A 229 -2.10 27.78 3.94
N GLU A 230 -1.61 27.75 2.70
CA GLU A 230 -2.43 27.59 1.50
C GLU A 230 -2.35 26.16 0.94
N ARG A 231 -3.37 25.74 0.16
CA ARG A 231 -3.47 24.39 -0.41
C ARG A 231 -3.57 24.45 -1.95
N PRO A 232 -2.45 24.31 -2.69
CA PRO A 232 -2.50 24.13 -4.14
C PRO A 232 -2.95 22.71 -4.52
N VAL A 233 -3.95 22.61 -5.40
CA VAL A 233 -4.51 21.33 -5.86
C VAL A 233 -4.30 21.18 -7.36
N PHE A 234 -3.42 20.26 -7.75
CA PHE A 234 -3.23 19.85 -9.14
C PHE A 234 -4.26 18.77 -9.48
N SER A 235 -5.23 19.10 -10.33
CA SER A 235 -6.33 18.19 -10.67
C SER A 235 -6.21 17.64 -12.09
N GLY A 236 -6.23 16.31 -12.21
CA GLY A 236 -6.21 15.59 -13.49
C GLY A 236 -7.59 15.45 -14.13
N GLY A 237 -8.63 16.00 -13.51
CA GLY A 237 -10.01 15.79 -13.92
C GLY A 237 -10.75 17.02 -14.42
N LEU A 238 -12.03 16.81 -14.73
CA LEU A 238 -12.93 17.79 -15.31
C LEU A 238 -14.26 17.77 -14.54
N GLY A 239 -14.77 18.96 -14.21
CA GLY A 239 -16.13 19.13 -13.69
C GLY A 239 -17.19 18.96 -14.77
N LEU A 240 -18.31 18.34 -14.40
CA LEU A 240 -19.45 18.04 -15.25
C LEU A 240 -20.68 18.80 -14.72
N GLU A 241 -21.27 19.67 -15.56
CA GLU A 241 -22.35 20.56 -15.14
C GLU A 241 -23.70 20.23 -15.81
N LYS A 242 -23.68 19.65 -17.02
CA LYS A 242 -24.86 19.52 -17.89
C LYS A 242 -25.62 18.21 -17.67
N PHE A 243 -26.03 17.94 -16.43
CA PHE A 243 -26.90 16.81 -16.12
C PHE A 243 -28.37 17.15 -16.36
N GLY A 244 -29.08 16.26 -17.05
CA GLY A 244 -30.51 16.40 -17.34
C GLY A 244 -31.25 15.07 -17.30
N PRO A 245 -32.59 15.07 -17.43
CA PRO A 245 -33.36 13.82 -17.52
C PRO A 245 -32.94 13.02 -18.75
N ILE A 246 -33.08 11.70 -18.68
CA ILE A 246 -32.79 10.81 -19.81
C ILE A 246 -33.63 11.20 -21.02
N THR A 247 -32.95 11.38 -22.15
CA THR A 247 -33.59 11.85 -23.38
C THR A 247 -33.99 10.71 -24.32
N ASP A 248 -33.31 9.57 -24.25
CA ASP A 248 -33.58 8.40 -25.07
C ASP A 248 -34.59 7.44 -24.41
N PRO A 249 -35.80 7.25 -24.95
CA PRO A 249 -36.79 6.32 -24.42
C PRO A 249 -36.35 4.85 -24.47
N ALA A 250 -35.42 4.47 -25.36
CA ALA A 250 -34.86 3.13 -25.40
C ALA A 250 -33.98 2.85 -24.17
N ILE A 251 -33.14 3.83 -23.79
CA ILE A 251 -32.33 3.77 -22.57
C ILE A 251 -33.22 3.77 -21.33
N ALA A 252 -34.19 4.69 -21.25
CA ALA A 252 -35.09 4.77 -20.11
C ALA A 252 -35.88 3.46 -19.87
N ARG A 253 -36.23 2.72 -20.93
CA ARG A 253 -36.94 1.43 -20.79
C ARG A 253 -36.08 0.31 -20.21
N ARG A 254 -34.76 0.37 -20.37
CA ARG A 254 -33.81 -0.61 -19.80
C ARG A 254 -33.64 -0.45 -18.29
N LEU A 255 -33.80 0.76 -17.77
CA LEU A 255 -33.69 1.02 -16.34
C LEU A 255 -34.87 0.43 -15.54
N PRO A 256 -34.62 0.04 -14.28
CA PRO A 256 -35.68 -0.30 -13.32
C PRO A 256 -36.67 0.85 -13.16
N GLU A 257 -37.96 0.54 -13.04
CA GLU A 257 -39.03 1.55 -13.05
C GLU A 257 -38.81 2.65 -11.99
N ALA A 258 -38.35 2.27 -10.80
CA ALA A 258 -38.07 3.19 -9.70
C ALA A 258 -36.92 4.18 -9.99
N ALA A 259 -35.94 3.79 -10.82
CA ALA A 259 -34.76 4.59 -11.13
C ALA A 259 -34.97 5.55 -12.32
N ARG A 260 -35.91 5.24 -13.23
CA ARG A 260 -36.12 5.97 -14.51
C ARG A 260 -36.25 7.49 -14.39
N ARG A 261 -36.88 7.96 -13.31
CA ARG A 261 -37.10 9.40 -13.08
C ARG A 261 -36.00 10.07 -12.27
N GLN A 262 -35.11 9.28 -11.66
CA GLN A 262 -34.06 9.73 -10.76
C GLN A 262 -32.69 9.78 -11.46
N VAL A 263 -32.48 8.93 -12.45
CA VAL A 263 -31.24 8.90 -13.23
C VAL A 263 -31.16 10.12 -14.14
N LEU A 264 -29.99 10.76 -14.11
CA LEU A 264 -29.65 11.90 -14.93
C LEU A 264 -28.57 11.52 -15.95
N GLU A 265 -28.68 12.05 -17.16
CA GLU A 265 -27.68 11.86 -18.21
C GLU A 265 -26.79 13.10 -18.40
N CYS A 266 -25.53 12.87 -18.79
CA CYS A 266 -24.59 13.90 -19.22
C CYS A 266 -23.79 13.42 -20.45
N ASP A 267 -23.73 14.26 -21.49
CA ASP A 267 -23.06 13.95 -22.75
C ASP A 267 -21.57 14.35 -22.69
N LEU A 268 -20.68 13.36 -22.52
CA LEU A 268 -19.23 13.60 -22.51
C LEU A 268 -18.67 13.86 -23.91
N LYS A 269 -19.29 13.28 -24.94
CA LYS A 269 -18.86 13.44 -26.33
C LYS A 269 -19.01 14.89 -26.77
N ALA A 270 -20.08 15.56 -26.35
CA ALA A 270 -20.30 16.99 -26.56
C ALA A 270 -19.24 17.87 -25.87
N LEU A 271 -18.55 17.35 -24.83
CA LEU A 271 -17.48 18.05 -24.13
C LEU A 271 -16.09 17.81 -24.75
N GLY A 272 -15.97 16.95 -25.78
CA GLY A 272 -14.69 16.63 -26.43
C GLY A 272 -13.72 15.87 -25.53
N VAL A 273 -14.23 15.18 -24.51
CA VAL A 273 -13.43 14.48 -23.50
C VAL A 273 -13.16 13.05 -23.93
N ASP A 274 -11.90 12.60 -23.84
CA ASP A 274 -11.61 11.17 -23.84
C ASP A 274 -12.21 10.56 -22.57
N PHE A 275 -13.24 9.74 -22.70
CA PHE A 275 -13.94 9.10 -21.59
C PHE A 275 -13.35 7.74 -21.19
N GLY A 276 -12.22 7.34 -21.79
CA GLY A 276 -11.43 6.17 -21.38
C GLY A 276 -12.10 4.82 -21.63
N ARG A 277 -11.41 3.75 -21.21
CA ARG A 277 -11.83 2.35 -21.41
C ARG A 277 -11.69 1.59 -20.11
N ILE A 278 -12.52 0.57 -19.90
CA ILE A 278 -12.26 -0.45 -18.89
C ILE A 278 -11.32 -1.46 -19.53
N LEU A 279 -10.25 -1.79 -18.82
CA LEU A 279 -9.27 -2.79 -19.21
C LEU A 279 -9.15 -3.83 -18.09
N PRO A 280 -8.69 -5.06 -18.40
CA PRO A 280 -8.47 -6.08 -17.38
C PRO A 280 -7.48 -5.61 -16.32
N ARG A 281 -7.77 -5.94 -15.06
CA ARG A 281 -7.08 -5.48 -13.86
C ARG A 281 -7.05 -6.57 -12.78
N GLY A 282 -6.13 -6.50 -11.82
CA GLY A 282 -5.90 -7.52 -10.80
C GLY A 282 -4.80 -8.55 -11.11
N TYR A 283 -4.86 -9.71 -10.46
CA TYR A 283 -3.77 -10.69 -10.39
C TYR A 283 -3.27 -11.17 -11.76
N GLY A 284 -1.94 -11.26 -11.90
CA GLY A 284 -1.26 -11.66 -13.13
C GLY A 284 -1.23 -10.58 -14.22
N LEU A 285 -1.75 -9.40 -13.94
CA LEU A 285 -1.69 -8.21 -14.82
C LEU A 285 -0.94 -7.03 -14.17
N SER A 286 -0.49 -7.20 -12.94
CA SER A 286 0.27 -6.21 -12.16
C SER A 286 1.74 -6.18 -12.59
N GLY A 287 2.01 -5.57 -13.75
CA GLY A 287 3.36 -5.08 -14.11
C GLY A 287 3.62 -3.68 -13.54
N ASP A 288 4.66 -3.00 -14.03
CA ASP A 288 5.04 -1.65 -13.55
C ASP A 288 4.08 -0.53 -14.01
N SER A 289 3.20 -0.79 -14.98
CA SER A 289 2.18 0.16 -15.43
C SER A 289 0.80 -0.42 -15.18
N ILE A 290 0.00 0.29 -14.38
CA ILE A 290 -1.41 -0.05 -14.16
C ILE A 290 -2.25 0.53 -15.28
N ASN A 291 -3.23 -0.23 -15.76
CA ASN A 291 -4.19 0.25 -16.75
C ASN A 291 -5.00 1.43 -16.18
N PRO A 292 -5.03 2.59 -16.88
CA PRO A 292 -5.79 3.75 -16.43
C PRO A 292 -7.27 3.41 -16.21
N TRP A 293 -7.87 4.01 -15.18
CA TRP A 293 -9.27 3.76 -14.82
C TRP A 293 -10.14 5.00 -14.92
N VAL A 294 -11.41 4.78 -15.24
CA VAL A 294 -12.42 5.83 -15.32
C VAL A 294 -13.36 5.67 -14.13
N ASP A 295 -13.41 6.69 -13.29
CA ASP A 295 -14.27 6.76 -12.10
C ASP A 295 -15.14 8.02 -12.19
N LEU A 296 -16.20 8.11 -11.37
CA LEU A 296 -17.05 9.29 -11.29
C LEU A 296 -17.12 9.75 -9.83
N TYR A 297 -16.96 11.05 -9.61
CA TYR A 297 -16.96 11.60 -8.26
C TYR A 297 -18.11 12.59 -8.08
N VAL A 298 -18.75 12.55 -6.92
CA VAL A 298 -19.71 13.56 -6.46
C VAL A 298 -19.23 14.09 -5.12
N ASP A 299 -18.91 15.38 -5.07
CA ASP A 299 -18.30 16.07 -3.91
C ASP A 299 -17.09 15.33 -3.34
N GLY A 300 -16.19 14.91 -4.23
CA GLY A 300 -14.96 14.20 -3.89
C GLY A 300 -15.15 12.73 -3.48
N ARG A 301 -16.39 12.22 -3.40
CA ARG A 301 -16.65 10.80 -3.13
C ARG A 301 -16.80 10.02 -4.44
N PRO A 302 -16.16 8.85 -4.57
CA PRO A 302 -16.36 8.02 -5.74
C PRO A 302 -17.76 7.41 -5.75
N MET A 303 -18.33 7.29 -6.94
CA MET A 303 -19.60 6.63 -7.22
C MET A 303 -19.36 5.19 -7.68
N GLU A 304 -20.29 4.29 -7.38
CA GLU A 304 -20.17 2.87 -7.73
C GLU A 304 -20.62 2.65 -9.18
N LEU A 305 -19.84 1.92 -9.98
CA LEU A 305 -20.36 1.47 -11.27
C LEU A 305 -21.55 0.54 -11.03
N ALA A 306 -22.68 0.80 -11.71
CA ALA A 306 -23.89 -0.01 -11.62
C ALA A 306 -23.55 -1.51 -11.74
N ARG A 307 -23.91 -2.29 -10.72
CA ARG A 307 -23.38 -3.64 -10.49
C ARG A 307 -24.45 -4.60 -9.99
N TRP A 308 -24.23 -5.89 -10.24
CA TRP A 308 -25.05 -6.94 -9.66
C TRP A 308 -24.19 -8.03 -8.98
N PRO A 309 -24.50 -8.39 -7.73
CA PRO A 309 -25.45 -7.73 -6.85
C PRO A 309 -24.93 -6.34 -6.42
N ASN A 310 -25.83 -5.50 -5.92
CA ASN A 310 -25.50 -4.18 -5.36
C ASN A 310 -24.43 -4.27 -4.25
N HIS A 311 -24.44 -5.37 -3.49
CA HIS A 311 -23.45 -5.66 -2.46
C HIS A 311 -23.06 -7.14 -2.44
N GLY A 312 -21.79 -7.41 -2.08
CA GLY A 312 -21.28 -8.77 -1.96
C GLY A 312 -21.01 -9.44 -3.31
N PHE A 313 -21.08 -10.77 -3.33
CA PHE A 313 -20.68 -11.61 -4.45
C PHE A 313 -21.75 -12.64 -4.77
N LEU A 314 -21.91 -12.93 -6.05
CA LEU A 314 -22.50 -14.16 -6.58
C LEU A 314 -21.50 -15.30 -6.48
N THR A 315 -21.97 -16.51 -6.77
CA THR A 315 -21.14 -17.72 -6.79
C THR A 315 -21.22 -18.38 -8.17
N THR A 316 -20.07 -18.74 -8.75
CA THR A 316 -20.01 -19.44 -10.05
C THR A 316 -20.70 -20.81 -9.97
N GLY A 317 -21.53 -21.13 -10.97
CA GLY A 317 -22.11 -22.45 -11.16
C GLY A 317 -21.15 -23.42 -11.85
N SER A 318 -21.70 -24.42 -12.54
CA SER A 318 -20.90 -25.42 -13.25
C SER A 318 -20.02 -24.76 -14.32
N VAL A 319 -18.72 -25.12 -14.36
CA VAL A 319 -17.76 -24.60 -15.34
C VAL A 319 -17.67 -25.54 -16.54
N HIS A 320 -18.01 -25.02 -17.72
CA HIS A 320 -18.08 -25.74 -19.00
C HIS A 320 -16.85 -25.52 -19.89
N ALA A 321 -16.13 -24.41 -19.70
CA ALA A 321 -14.88 -24.10 -20.39
C ALA A 321 -13.93 -23.28 -19.51
N GLY A 322 -12.62 -23.38 -19.74
CA GLY A 322 -11.62 -22.61 -18.99
C GLY A 322 -11.32 -23.15 -17.58
N ARG A 323 -11.62 -24.43 -17.32
CA ARG A 323 -11.55 -25.03 -15.98
C ARG A 323 -10.12 -25.04 -15.40
N ASP A 324 -10.02 -24.77 -14.11
CA ASP A 324 -8.79 -24.86 -13.35
C ASP A 324 -8.11 -26.24 -13.43
N GLY A 325 -6.77 -26.26 -13.40
CA GLY A 325 -5.99 -27.51 -13.44
C GLY A 325 -6.01 -28.27 -14.77
N THR A 326 -6.52 -27.67 -15.85
CA THR A 326 -6.56 -28.28 -17.19
C THR A 326 -5.72 -27.49 -18.20
N GLU A 327 -5.39 -28.09 -19.35
CA GLU A 327 -4.75 -27.36 -20.48
C GLU A 327 -5.60 -26.17 -20.98
N GLN A 328 -6.89 -26.12 -20.64
CA GLN A 328 -7.80 -25.04 -20.99
C GLN A 328 -7.80 -23.88 -19.98
N ALA A 329 -7.07 -23.97 -18.86
CA ALA A 329 -7.04 -22.94 -17.82
C ALA A 329 -6.55 -21.57 -18.31
N ASN A 330 -5.93 -21.53 -19.49
CA ASN A 330 -5.47 -20.31 -20.18
C ASN A 330 -6.44 -19.84 -21.29
N ARG A 331 -7.71 -20.24 -21.25
CA ARG A 331 -8.74 -19.87 -22.25
C ARG A 331 -9.91 -19.12 -21.61
N ALA A 332 -10.75 -18.53 -22.47
CA ALA A 332 -12.04 -17.99 -22.08
C ALA A 332 -12.85 -19.00 -21.24
N GLY A 333 -13.50 -18.50 -20.20
CA GLY A 333 -14.34 -19.28 -19.31
C GLY A 333 -15.79 -19.28 -19.76
N THR A 334 -16.47 -20.42 -19.59
CA THR A 334 -17.93 -20.49 -19.66
C THR A 334 -18.44 -21.17 -18.40
N PHE A 335 -19.33 -20.51 -17.67
CA PHE A 335 -19.91 -21.05 -16.44
C PHE A 335 -21.36 -20.62 -16.25
N GLU A 336 -22.09 -21.38 -15.44
CA GLU A 336 -23.49 -21.10 -15.12
C GLU A 336 -23.65 -19.99 -14.08
N PHE A 337 -24.74 -19.22 -14.18
CA PHE A 337 -25.20 -18.29 -13.14
C PHE A 337 -26.58 -18.70 -12.60
N ALA A 338 -26.80 -18.46 -11.30
CA ALA A 338 -28.04 -18.87 -10.63
C ALA A 338 -29.16 -17.84 -10.73
N GLU A 339 -28.84 -16.54 -10.71
CA GLU A 339 -29.82 -15.45 -10.62
C GLU A 339 -30.58 -15.21 -11.93
N ASP A 340 -31.78 -14.64 -11.84
CA ASP A 340 -32.59 -14.29 -13.03
C ASP A 340 -32.19 -12.95 -13.65
N ARG A 341 -31.58 -12.02 -12.89
CA ARG A 341 -31.21 -10.68 -13.38
C ARG A 341 -30.40 -10.69 -14.67
N PRO A 342 -29.35 -11.54 -14.83
CA PRO A 342 -28.59 -11.61 -16.08
C PRO A 342 -29.40 -11.95 -17.33
N LEU A 343 -30.62 -12.51 -17.19
CA LEU A 343 -31.51 -12.84 -18.31
C LEU A 343 -32.13 -11.59 -18.96
N GLU A 344 -32.17 -10.45 -18.26
CA GLU A 344 -32.79 -9.20 -18.72
C GLU A 344 -31.80 -8.22 -19.35
N TRP A 345 -30.49 -8.48 -19.20
CA TRP A 345 -29.44 -7.56 -19.59
C TRP A 345 -29.21 -7.52 -21.10
N GLN A 346 -28.92 -6.32 -21.59
CA GLN A 346 -28.58 -6.06 -22.98
C GLN A 346 -27.11 -5.59 -23.08
N SER A 347 -26.55 -5.66 -24.28
CA SER A 347 -25.15 -5.26 -24.57
C SER A 347 -24.12 -5.97 -23.68
N PRO A 348 -24.08 -7.33 -23.66
CA PRO A 348 -23.15 -8.08 -22.83
C PRO A 348 -21.68 -7.69 -23.05
N GLU A 349 -21.32 -7.18 -24.22
CA GLU A 349 -20.00 -6.67 -24.55
C GLU A 349 -19.56 -5.45 -23.73
N ASP A 350 -20.48 -4.68 -23.14
CA ASP A 350 -20.15 -3.56 -22.26
C ASP A 350 -20.07 -3.96 -20.78
N ILE A 351 -20.44 -5.21 -20.46
CA ILE A 351 -20.49 -5.73 -19.10
C ILE A 351 -19.13 -6.30 -18.70
N TRP A 352 -18.70 -5.96 -17.50
CA TRP A 352 -17.49 -6.50 -16.89
C TRP A 352 -17.82 -7.30 -15.64
N MET A 353 -16.89 -8.16 -15.24
CA MET A 353 -16.96 -8.91 -14.00
C MET A 353 -15.65 -8.76 -13.24
N PHE A 354 -15.74 -8.73 -11.93
CA PHE A 354 -14.61 -9.01 -11.05
C PHE A 354 -14.91 -10.29 -10.28
N GLY A 355 -13.91 -11.15 -10.12
CA GLY A 355 -14.06 -12.36 -9.35
C GLY A 355 -12.74 -12.90 -8.82
N TYR A 356 -12.87 -13.74 -7.81
CA TYR A 356 -11.83 -14.61 -7.31
C TYR A 356 -12.03 -15.98 -7.94
N TRP A 357 -11.42 -16.20 -9.10
CA TRP A 357 -11.89 -17.24 -10.02
C TRP A 357 -11.51 -18.67 -9.63
N VAL A 358 -10.53 -18.82 -8.72
CA VAL A 358 -10.00 -20.11 -8.23
C VAL A 358 -9.52 -20.00 -6.79
N HIS A 359 -8.79 -18.92 -6.46
CA HIS A 359 -8.20 -18.64 -5.15
C HIS A 359 -8.62 -17.24 -4.69
N LEU A 360 -8.91 -17.03 -3.38
CA LEU A 360 -9.36 -15.73 -2.89
C LEU A 360 -8.21 -14.71 -2.71
N TRP A 361 -6.96 -15.14 -2.82
CA TRP A 361 -5.82 -14.23 -3.02
C TRP A 361 -5.62 -13.81 -4.49
N ALA A 362 -6.28 -14.45 -5.45
CA ALA A 362 -6.10 -14.20 -6.89
C ALA A 362 -7.36 -13.64 -7.57
N GLY A 363 -7.68 -12.38 -7.27
CA GLY A 363 -8.79 -11.64 -7.87
C GLY A 363 -8.42 -10.96 -9.20
N ARG A 364 -9.33 -10.98 -10.19
CA ARG A 364 -9.11 -10.32 -11.50
C ARG A 364 -10.42 -9.87 -12.15
N SER A 365 -10.37 -8.76 -12.89
CA SER A 365 -11.47 -8.36 -13.77
C SER A 365 -11.37 -8.99 -15.17
N VAL A 366 -12.52 -9.38 -15.71
CA VAL A 366 -12.68 -9.95 -17.05
C VAL A 366 -13.95 -9.40 -17.69
N GLN A 367 -13.96 -9.27 -19.02
CA GLN A 367 -15.12 -8.78 -19.76
C GLN A 367 -16.03 -9.94 -20.16
N VAL A 368 -17.33 -9.68 -20.20
CA VAL A 368 -18.33 -10.62 -20.71
C VAL A 368 -18.29 -10.61 -22.24
N ALA A 369 -18.23 -11.79 -22.85
CA ALA A 369 -18.34 -11.97 -24.29
C ALA A 369 -19.78 -12.29 -24.71
N LYS A 370 -20.48 -13.10 -23.90
CA LYS A 370 -21.83 -13.57 -24.20
C LYS A 370 -22.56 -13.94 -22.91
N ILE A 371 -23.87 -13.67 -22.87
CA ILE A 371 -24.82 -14.27 -21.93
C ILE A 371 -25.79 -15.13 -22.74
N ASP A 372 -25.91 -16.41 -22.37
CA ASP A 372 -26.87 -17.35 -22.96
C ASP A 372 -28.02 -17.57 -21.96
N ALA A 373 -29.14 -16.88 -22.20
CA ALA A 373 -30.28 -16.92 -21.30
C ALA A 373 -30.93 -18.31 -21.21
N ALA A 374 -30.94 -19.07 -22.30
CA ALA A 374 -31.55 -20.41 -22.33
C ALA A 374 -30.72 -21.41 -21.53
N ALA A 375 -29.39 -21.33 -21.64
CA ALA A 375 -28.48 -22.18 -20.87
C ALA A 375 -28.14 -21.63 -19.47
N ARG A 376 -28.53 -20.39 -19.16
CA ARG A 376 -28.11 -19.62 -17.97
C ARG A 376 -26.59 -19.59 -17.81
N GLN A 377 -25.88 -19.33 -18.90
CA GLN A 377 -24.42 -19.34 -18.96
C GLN A 377 -23.86 -17.97 -19.33
N VAL A 378 -22.73 -17.62 -18.73
CA VAL A 378 -21.89 -16.50 -19.13
C VAL A 378 -20.59 -17.01 -19.71
N THR A 379 -20.14 -16.38 -20.81
CA THR A 379 -18.83 -16.62 -21.43
C THR A 379 -18.00 -15.35 -21.33
N THR A 380 -16.73 -15.48 -20.94
CA THR A 380 -15.78 -14.36 -20.85
C THR A 380 -15.00 -14.15 -22.14
N THR A 381 -14.46 -12.95 -22.35
CA THR A 381 -13.59 -12.68 -23.51
C THR A 381 -12.18 -13.27 -23.38
N GLY A 382 -11.74 -13.57 -22.15
CA GLY A 382 -10.36 -13.97 -21.87
C GLY A 382 -10.20 -14.87 -20.64
N SER A 383 -8.97 -15.32 -20.43
CA SER A 383 -8.60 -16.18 -19.32
C SER A 383 -8.19 -15.41 -18.07
N THR A 384 -8.19 -16.11 -16.95
CA THR A 384 -7.53 -15.72 -15.70
C THR A 384 -6.19 -16.48 -15.57
N ALA A 385 -5.41 -16.22 -14.52
CA ALA A 385 -4.14 -16.92 -14.28
C ALA A 385 -4.29 -18.41 -13.96
N TYR A 386 -5.44 -18.81 -13.39
CA TYR A 386 -5.69 -20.18 -12.90
C TYR A 386 -6.91 -20.85 -13.53
N GLY A 387 -7.60 -20.17 -14.46
CA GLY A 387 -8.87 -20.61 -15.01
C GLY A 387 -10.07 -20.26 -14.12
N TYR A 388 -11.10 -21.09 -14.17
CA TYR A 388 -12.36 -20.90 -13.46
C TYR A 388 -12.73 -22.16 -12.69
N ARG A 389 -13.16 -21.99 -11.44
CA ARG A 389 -13.66 -23.07 -10.59
C ARG A 389 -15.12 -22.79 -10.19
N GLN A 390 -15.91 -23.85 -10.03
CA GLN A 390 -17.26 -23.78 -9.47
C GLN A 390 -17.21 -23.34 -7.99
N GLY A 391 -18.23 -22.62 -7.54
CA GLY A 391 -18.33 -22.22 -6.13
C GLY A 391 -17.50 -20.98 -5.78
N GLN A 392 -17.10 -20.19 -6.76
CA GLN A 392 -16.18 -19.07 -6.59
C GLN A 392 -16.89 -17.71 -6.63
N PRO A 393 -16.47 -16.72 -5.82
CA PRO A 393 -17.16 -15.46 -5.71
C PRO A 393 -16.86 -14.49 -6.87
N TYR A 394 -17.89 -13.84 -7.40
CA TYR A 394 -17.77 -12.83 -8.46
C TYR A 394 -18.95 -11.84 -8.44
N TYR A 395 -18.83 -10.71 -9.15
CA TYR A 395 -19.95 -9.80 -9.42
C TYR A 395 -19.81 -9.19 -10.83
N PHE A 396 -20.93 -8.72 -11.38
CA PHE A 396 -20.99 -7.95 -12.62
C PHE A 396 -20.96 -6.46 -12.33
N PHE A 397 -20.36 -5.66 -13.20
CA PHE A 397 -20.38 -4.20 -13.10
C PHE A 397 -20.40 -3.54 -14.49
N ASN A 398 -20.74 -2.24 -14.50
CA ASN A 398 -21.03 -1.47 -15.71
C ASN A 398 -22.27 -1.99 -16.46
N VAL A 399 -23.34 -2.35 -15.73
CA VAL A 399 -24.61 -2.85 -16.30
C VAL A 399 -25.68 -1.76 -16.18
N LEU A 400 -26.20 -1.25 -17.30
CA LEU A 400 -27.20 -0.18 -17.28
C LEU A 400 -28.48 -0.62 -16.54
N GLU A 401 -28.93 -1.85 -16.76
CA GLU A 401 -30.12 -2.43 -16.14
C GLU A 401 -30.03 -2.54 -14.61
N GLU A 402 -28.82 -2.43 -14.05
CA GLU A 402 -28.52 -2.46 -12.61
C GLU A 402 -28.22 -1.07 -12.05
N LEU A 403 -28.46 0.01 -12.81
CA LEU A 403 -28.40 1.37 -12.29
C LEU A 403 -29.69 1.65 -11.50
N ASP A 404 -29.73 1.21 -10.25
CA ASP A 404 -30.98 0.99 -9.52
C ASP A 404 -31.05 1.69 -8.16
N GLN A 405 -29.92 2.17 -7.62
CA GLN A 405 -29.85 2.83 -6.32
C GLN A 405 -29.02 4.13 -6.34
N PRO A 406 -29.29 5.08 -5.41
CA PRO A 406 -28.52 6.31 -5.32
C PRO A 406 -27.03 6.07 -5.09
N GLY A 407 -26.19 6.78 -5.84
CA GLY A 407 -24.72 6.65 -5.78
C GLY A 407 -24.14 5.76 -6.88
N GLU A 408 -24.98 5.15 -7.72
CA GLU A 408 -24.53 4.37 -8.86
C GLU A 408 -24.44 5.18 -10.15
N TRP A 409 -23.57 4.74 -11.05
CA TRP A 409 -23.45 5.32 -12.39
C TRP A 409 -23.08 4.28 -13.45
N TYR A 410 -23.35 4.62 -14.70
CA TYR A 410 -23.02 3.83 -15.88
C TYR A 410 -22.47 4.75 -16.97
N LEU A 411 -21.48 4.28 -17.72
CA LEU A 411 -20.94 4.97 -18.89
C LEU A 411 -21.19 4.13 -20.14
N ASP A 412 -22.11 4.61 -20.98
CA ASP A 412 -22.27 4.11 -22.34
C ASP A 412 -21.13 4.67 -23.19
N ARG A 413 -20.14 3.82 -23.48
CA ARG A 413 -18.97 4.21 -24.27
C ARG A 413 -19.27 4.31 -25.77
N SER A 414 -20.34 3.70 -26.25
CA SER A 414 -20.75 3.78 -27.65
C SER A 414 -21.32 5.16 -27.98
N SER A 415 -22.16 5.70 -27.10
CA SER A 415 -22.74 7.04 -27.24
C SER A 415 -21.88 8.14 -26.60
N GLY A 416 -21.04 7.80 -25.62
CA GLY A 416 -20.25 8.74 -24.84
C GLY A 416 -21.08 9.47 -23.77
N LYS A 417 -22.10 8.81 -23.22
CA LYS A 417 -23.00 9.37 -22.20
C LYS A 417 -22.81 8.71 -20.84
N ILE A 418 -22.74 9.53 -19.80
CA ILE A 418 -22.86 9.10 -18.41
C ILE A 418 -24.34 9.09 -18.04
N TYR A 419 -24.72 8.08 -17.27
CA TYR A 419 -25.99 8.01 -16.56
C TYR A 419 -25.68 7.85 -15.07
N LEU A 420 -26.16 8.78 -14.24
CA LEU A 420 -25.89 8.83 -12.80
C LEU A 420 -27.22 8.77 -12.06
N PHE A 421 -27.36 7.88 -11.09
CA PHE A 421 -28.38 7.99 -10.05
C PHE A 421 -27.76 8.80 -8.90
N PRO A 422 -28.06 10.09 -8.76
CA PRO A 422 -27.37 10.94 -7.80
C PRO A 422 -27.62 10.47 -6.36
N PRO A 423 -26.59 10.41 -5.49
CA PRO A 423 -26.78 10.08 -4.07
C PRO A 423 -27.56 11.15 -3.30
N LYS A 424 -27.63 12.36 -3.87
CA LYS A 424 -28.35 13.53 -3.38
C LYS A 424 -28.65 14.48 -4.53
N SER A 425 -29.41 15.54 -4.28
CA SER A 425 -29.61 16.60 -5.27
C SER A 425 -28.28 17.14 -5.80
N LEU A 426 -28.17 17.30 -7.12
CA LEU A 426 -26.98 17.86 -7.76
C LEU A 426 -26.92 19.40 -7.70
N ALA A 427 -27.95 20.06 -7.14
CA ALA A 427 -27.92 21.51 -6.97
C ALA A 427 -26.77 21.93 -6.04
N GLY A 428 -25.75 22.57 -6.61
CA GLY A 428 -24.53 22.97 -5.89
C GLY A 428 -23.55 21.84 -5.59
N ALA A 429 -23.79 20.61 -6.09
CA ALA A 429 -22.84 19.52 -6.01
C ALA A 429 -21.77 19.65 -7.11
N ILE A 430 -20.57 19.16 -6.82
CA ILE A 430 -19.48 19.07 -7.79
C ILE A 430 -19.45 17.63 -8.32
N VAL A 431 -19.73 17.45 -9.61
CA VAL A 431 -19.59 16.15 -10.28
C VAL A 431 -18.34 16.18 -11.15
N GLU A 432 -17.43 15.21 -10.99
CA GLU A 432 -16.13 15.24 -11.67
C GLU A 432 -15.72 13.88 -12.24
N ILE A 433 -14.97 13.91 -13.35
CA ILE A 433 -14.37 12.73 -13.99
C ILE A 433 -12.86 12.93 -14.16
N PRO A 434 -12.01 11.93 -13.84
CA PRO A 434 -10.59 11.98 -14.14
C PRO A 434 -10.37 11.84 -15.66
N VAL A 435 -9.46 12.65 -16.23
CA VAL A 435 -9.12 12.62 -17.67
C VAL A 435 -7.63 12.44 -17.95
N LEU A 436 -6.76 12.70 -16.97
CA LEU A 436 -5.33 12.47 -17.09
C LEU A 436 -5.01 10.97 -17.00
N SER A 437 -4.56 10.38 -18.11
CA SER A 437 -4.24 8.94 -18.25
C SER A 437 -2.77 8.59 -17.98
N GLU A 438 -2.01 9.51 -17.39
CA GLU A 438 -0.59 9.39 -17.05
C GLU A 438 -0.35 9.91 -15.62
N PRO A 439 0.83 9.68 -15.03
CA PRO A 439 1.17 10.26 -13.74
C PRO A 439 1.08 11.79 -13.69
N PHE A 440 0.80 12.36 -12.52
CA PHE A 440 0.87 13.81 -12.34
C PHE A 440 2.29 14.33 -12.50
N ALA A 441 3.26 13.60 -11.96
CA ALA A 441 4.66 13.96 -12.06
C ALA A 441 5.56 12.74 -12.23
N ILE A 442 6.60 12.88 -13.06
CA ILE A 442 7.66 11.87 -13.22
C ILE A 442 9.01 12.54 -13.01
N LEU A 443 9.81 12.01 -12.08
CA LEU A 443 11.17 12.45 -11.78
C LEU A 443 12.15 11.39 -12.29
N ARG A 444 12.91 11.69 -13.35
CA ARG A 444 13.86 10.76 -13.97
C ARG A 444 15.31 11.14 -13.68
N GLY A 445 15.99 10.35 -12.86
CA GLY A 445 17.38 10.59 -12.45
C GLY A 445 17.55 11.93 -11.74
N VAL A 446 16.50 12.42 -11.09
CA VAL A 446 16.47 13.73 -10.42
C VAL A 446 17.10 13.62 -9.04
N GLU A 447 17.79 14.66 -8.61
CA GLU A 447 18.42 14.71 -7.30
C GLU A 447 18.00 15.95 -6.51
N HIS A 448 17.87 15.82 -5.20
CA HIS A 448 17.63 16.93 -4.27
C HIS A 448 16.42 17.82 -4.62
N VAL A 449 15.35 17.21 -5.13
CA VAL A 449 14.06 17.88 -5.38
C VAL A 449 13.04 17.53 -4.31
N THR A 450 12.38 18.53 -3.74
CA THR A 450 11.32 18.34 -2.75
C THR A 450 9.99 18.88 -3.27
N PHE A 451 8.94 18.06 -3.24
CA PHE A 451 7.56 18.49 -3.31
C PHE A 451 6.99 18.60 -1.91
N ARG A 452 6.47 19.77 -1.53
CA ARG A 452 6.01 20.03 -0.16
C ARG A 452 4.63 20.67 -0.09
N GLY A 453 3.70 20.04 0.62
CA GLY A 453 2.36 20.62 0.85
C GLY A 453 1.48 20.67 -0.40
N LEU A 454 1.78 19.89 -1.43
CA LEU A 454 1.06 19.89 -2.71
C LEU A 454 0.00 18.79 -2.72
N ALA A 455 -1.15 19.05 -3.33
CA ALA A 455 -2.16 18.04 -3.58
C ALA A 455 -2.19 17.65 -5.07
N PHE A 456 -2.20 16.35 -5.36
CA PHE A 456 -2.35 15.77 -6.70
C PHE A 456 -3.56 14.86 -6.69
N GLU A 457 -4.62 15.26 -7.39
CA GLU A 457 -5.94 14.66 -7.22
C GLU A 457 -6.63 14.37 -8.56
N LEU A 458 -7.49 13.35 -8.59
CA LEU A 458 -8.42 13.09 -9.70
C LEU A 458 -7.72 12.70 -11.03
N GLY A 459 -6.89 11.64 -10.98
CA GLY A 459 -6.19 11.07 -12.16
C GLY A 459 -6.64 9.64 -12.47
N ARG A 460 -6.42 9.17 -13.71
CA ARG A 460 -6.76 7.79 -14.10
C ARG A 460 -5.64 6.80 -13.84
N ALA A 461 -4.40 7.26 -13.82
CA ALA A 461 -3.19 6.45 -13.67
C ALA A 461 -2.58 6.62 -12.27
N ASP A 462 -1.29 6.31 -12.13
CA ASP A 462 -0.53 6.51 -10.90
C ASP A 462 -0.38 8.01 -10.55
N GLY A 463 0.01 8.34 -9.33
CA GLY A 463 0.14 9.72 -8.87
C GLY A 463 1.50 10.32 -9.23
N ILE A 464 2.54 9.95 -8.49
CA ILE A 464 3.90 10.47 -8.66
C ILE A 464 4.87 9.32 -8.88
N VAL A 465 5.74 9.44 -9.88
CA VAL A 465 6.75 8.42 -10.21
C VAL A 465 8.15 9.01 -10.04
N ILE A 466 9.03 8.28 -9.35
CA ILE A 466 10.45 8.58 -9.19
C ILE A 466 11.25 7.41 -9.78
N GLU A 467 12.04 7.68 -10.81
CA GLU A 467 12.87 6.70 -11.52
C GLU A 467 14.34 7.05 -11.28
N GLY A 468 15.00 6.35 -10.37
CA GLY A 468 16.38 6.61 -9.99
C GLY A 468 16.61 7.99 -9.36
N GLY A 469 17.89 8.41 -9.37
CA GLY A 469 18.31 9.68 -8.75
C GLY A 469 18.55 9.55 -7.26
N GLU A 470 18.54 10.68 -6.55
CA GLU A 470 18.95 10.73 -5.15
C GLU A 470 18.21 11.81 -4.32
N LYS A 471 17.82 11.47 -3.08
CA LYS A 471 17.34 12.46 -2.08
C LYS A 471 16.16 13.33 -2.54
N ASN A 472 15.30 12.81 -3.42
CA ASN A 472 13.98 13.41 -3.69
C ASN A 472 13.01 13.15 -2.53
N LEU A 473 12.16 14.12 -2.23
CA LEU A 473 11.27 14.07 -1.07
C LEU A 473 9.85 14.54 -1.43
N LEU A 474 8.85 13.75 -1.05
CA LEU A 474 7.47 14.19 -0.93
C LEU A 474 7.21 14.45 0.55
N ALA A 475 6.85 15.68 0.92
CA ALA A 475 6.67 16.08 2.31
C ALA A 475 5.32 16.77 2.54
N GLY A 476 4.43 16.17 3.33
CA GLY A 476 3.12 16.78 3.62
C GLY A 476 2.22 16.91 2.39
N CYS A 477 2.39 16.04 1.40
CA CYS A 477 1.58 16.08 0.18
C CYS A 477 0.29 15.26 0.34
N THR A 478 -0.73 15.63 -0.43
CA THR A 478 -1.93 14.79 -0.62
C THR A 478 -1.88 14.15 -2.00
N VAL A 479 -2.11 12.85 -2.10
CA VAL A 479 -2.25 12.14 -3.37
C VAL A 479 -3.51 11.30 -3.33
N SER A 480 -4.55 11.68 -4.08
CA SER A 480 -5.85 11.04 -3.91
C SER A 480 -6.74 10.99 -5.16
N ARG A 481 -7.79 10.17 -5.09
CA ARG A 481 -8.78 10.00 -6.18
C ARG A 481 -8.10 9.58 -7.48
N LEU A 482 -7.31 8.51 -7.39
CA LEU A 482 -6.54 7.99 -8.52
C LEU A 482 -7.08 6.65 -8.99
N GLY A 483 -6.98 6.37 -10.28
CA GLY A 483 -7.21 5.04 -10.82
C GLY A 483 -6.04 4.07 -10.60
N GLY A 484 -4.81 4.57 -10.45
CA GLY A 484 -3.60 3.77 -10.21
C GLY A 484 -3.12 3.79 -8.76
N ASN A 485 -1.80 3.68 -8.57
CA ASN A 485 -1.14 3.81 -7.28
C ASN A 485 -0.92 5.28 -6.89
N GLY A 486 -0.68 5.55 -5.61
CA GLY A 486 -0.29 6.87 -5.14
C GLY A 486 1.11 7.29 -5.59
N VAL A 487 2.14 6.57 -5.17
CA VAL A 487 3.56 6.90 -5.45
C VAL A 487 4.33 5.66 -5.89
N ILE A 488 5.15 5.80 -6.92
CA ILE A 488 6.08 4.76 -7.39
C ILE A 488 7.50 5.29 -7.27
N VAL A 489 8.39 4.52 -6.63
CA VAL A 489 9.83 4.76 -6.55
C VAL A 489 10.55 3.53 -7.07
N SER A 490 11.29 3.69 -8.16
CA SER A 490 12.03 2.60 -8.81
C SER A 490 13.51 2.95 -8.87
N GLY A 491 14.31 2.29 -8.03
CA GLY A 491 15.74 2.52 -7.89
C GLY A 491 16.09 3.86 -7.22
N GLY A 492 17.34 4.27 -7.38
CA GLY A 492 17.86 5.50 -6.78
C GLY A 492 18.30 5.31 -5.33
N ARG A 493 18.55 6.41 -4.63
CA ARG A 493 19.02 6.41 -3.23
C ARG A 493 18.37 7.49 -2.39
N GLY A 494 17.95 7.14 -1.17
CA GLY A 494 17.59 8.12 -0.16
C GLY A 494 16.31 8.92 -0.43
N HIS A 495 15.44 8.46 -1.34
CA HIS A 495 14.12 9.05 -1.54
C HIS A 495 13.22 8.94 -0.30
N GLY A 496 12.39 9.95 -0.07
CA GLY A 496 11.49 10.01 1.08
C GLY A 496 10.04 10.29 0.69
N VAL A 497 9.12 9.62 1.37
CA VAL A 497 7.70 10.00 1.45
C VAL A 497 7.38 10.22 2.92
N PHE A 498 7.12 11.47 3.30
CA PHE A 498 7.07 11.87 4.71
C PHE A 498 5.83 12.72 5.01
N GLY A 499 5.02 12.30 5.98
CA GLY A 499 3.88 13.12 6.40
C GLY A 499 2.78 13.23 5.36
N CYS A 500 2.72 12.33 4.37
CA CYS A 500 1.77 12.42 3.26
C CYS A 500 0.44 11.75 3.59
N ASP A 501 -0.62 12.25 2.97
CA ASP A 501 -1.97 11.69 3.02
C ASP A 501 -2.31 11.10 1.64
N ILE A 502 -2.41 9.78 1.54
CA ILE A 502 -2.52 9.07 0.26
C ILE A 502 -3.74 8.16 0.31
N HIS A 503 -4.80 8.51 -0.42
CA HIS A 503 -6.08 7.84 -0.23
C HIS A 503 -6.99 7.81 -1.45
N THR A 504 -8.02 6.96 -1.40
CA THR A 504 -9.02 6.81 -2.48
C THR A 504 -8.33 6.43 -3.79
N LEU A 505 -7.70 5.25 -3.78
CA LEU A 505 -6.85 4.75 -4.87
C LEU A 505 -7.47 3.50 -5.51
N GLY A 506 -7.39 3.43 -6.82
CA GLY A 506 -7.79 2.24 -7.57
C GLY A 506 -6.86 1.06 -7.32
N ALA A 507 -5.57 1.33 -7.12
CA ALA A 507 -4.56 0.35 -6.74
C ALA A 507 -3.94 0.70 -5.38
N GLY A 508 -2.63 0.49 -5.22
CA GLY A 508 -1.94 0.59 -3.93
C GLY A 508 -1.48 2.00 -3.56
N GLY A 509 -0.99 2.16 -2.33
CA GLY A 509 -0.47 3.43 -1.84
C GLY A 509 0.88 3.78 -2.46
N ILE A 510 1.93 3.11 -2.01
CA ILE A 510 3.32 3.37 -2.41
C ILE A 510 3.97 2.07 -2.87
N ARG A 511 4.61 2.08 -4.04
CA ARG A 511 5.55 1.02 -4.44
C ARG A 511 6.95 1.59 -4.43
N ALA A 512 7.86 1.00 -3.67
CA ALA A 512 9.24 1.47 -3.56
C ALA A 512 10.24 0.32 -3.72
N SER A 513 11.24 0.52 -4.56
CA SER A 513 12.40 -0.36 -4.66
C SER A 513 13.68 0.45 -4.76
N GLY A 514 14.75 -0.02 -4.12
CA GLY A 514 16.05 0.65 -4.18
C GLY A 514 17.12 -0.06 -3.37
N GLY A 515 18.38 0.28 -3.65
CA GLY A 515 19.54 -0.48 -3.18
C GLY A 515 19.99 -1.53 -4.19
N ASP A 516 21.12 -2.17 -3.89
CA ASP A 516 21.72 -3.20 -4.72
C ASP A 516 21.80 -4.51 -3.94
N ARG A 517 21.04 -5.49 -4.42
CA ARG A 517 20.92 -6.82 -3.84
C ARG A 517 22.22 -7.62 -3.91
N ALA A 518 23.02 -7.47 -4.97
CA ALA A 518 24.26 -8.23 -5.15
C ALA A 518 25.34 -7.81 -4.16
N THR A 519 25.34 -6.53 -3.77
CA THR A 519 26.33 -5.95 -2.85
C THR A 519 25.78 -5.69 -1.45
N LEU A 520 24.48 -5.93 -1.23
CA LEU A 520 23.73 -5.48 -0.05
C LEU A 520 23.89 -3.97 0.22
N THR A 521 24.08 -3.17 -0.84
CA THR A 521 24.15 -1.71 -0.67
C THR A 521 22.75 -1.18 -0.42
N ALA A 522 22.54 -0.52 0.72
CA ALA A 522 21.25 0.06 1.09
C ALA A 522 20.79 1.15 0.10
N GLY A 523 19.51 1.11 -0.26
CA GLY A 523 18.81 2.17 -0.97
C GLY A 523 18.50 3.36 -0.08
N GLY A 524 18.22 3.12 1.21
CA GLY A 524 17.97 4.17 2.20
C GLY A 524 16.67 4.96 1.93
N HIS A 525 15.73 4.39 1.19
CA HIS A 525 14.40 4.98 1.03
C HIS A 525 13.63 4.92 2.34
N PHE A 526 12.79 5.93 2.58
CA PHE A 526 11.96 5.94 3.78
C PHE A 526 10.53 6.41 3.50
N ILE A 527 9.59 5.72 4.13
CA ILE A 527 8.16 6.04 4.14
C ILE A 527 7.78 6.20 5.61
N GLU A 528 7.57 7.44 6.04
CA GLU A 528 7.32 7.74 7.45
C GLU A 528 6.20 8.74 7.68
N ASN A 529 5.43 8.51 8.76
CA ASN A 529 4.38 9.42 9.23
C ASN A 529 3.30 9.68 8.17
N CYS A 530 3.07 8.72 7.26
CA CYS A 530 2.04 8.82 6.24
C CYS A 530 0.73 8.17 6.74
N HIS A 531 -0.37 8.70 6.23
CA HIS A 531 -1.70 8.11 6.37
C HIS A 531 -2.10 7.56 5.00
N ILE A 532 -2.32 6.25 4.90
CA ILE A 532 -2.65 5.58 3.64
C ILE A 532 -3.93 4.76 3.82
N HIS A 533 -5.00 5.14 3.13
CA HIS A 533 -6.30 4.49 3.30
C HIS A 533 -7.18 4.50 2.05
N ASP A 534 -8.27 3.72 2.05
CA ASP A 534 -9.18 3.57 0.90
C ASP A 534 -8.43 3.23 -0.41
N PHE A 535 -7.52 2.27 -0.34
CA PHE A 535 -6.75 1.79 -1.48
C PHE A 535 -7.32 0.45 -1.97
N THR A 536 -6.84 -0.07 -3.11
CA THR A 536 -7.26 -1.39 -3.63
C THR A 536 -8.75 -1.41 -4.00
N ARG A 537 -9.32 -0.23 -4.37
CA ARG A 537 -10.73 -0.10 -4.75
C ARG A 537 -11.08 -0.84 -6.03
N ILE A 538 -10.12 -0.95 -6.95
CA ILE A 538 -10.29 -1.53 -8.29
C ILE A 538 -9.41 -2.78 -8.45
N ASP A 539 -8.11 -2.64 -8.23
CA ASP A 539 -7.19 -3.79 -8.12
C ASP A 539 -7.35 -4.38 -6.74
N ARG A 540 -8.28 -5.32 -6.56
CA ARG A 540 -8.68 -5.79 -5.23
C ARG A 540 -7.65 -6.68 -4.50
N VAL A 541 -6.55 -7.02 -5.16
CA VAL A 541 -5.50 -7.91 -4.64
C VAL A 541 -4.11 -7.42 -5.01
N TYR A 542 -3.12 -7.69 -4.16
CA TYR A 542 -1.69 -7.35 -4.38
C TYR A 542 -1.39 -5.88 -4.72
N ALA A 543 -2.23 -4.97 -4.22
CA ALA A 543 -2.06 -3.54 -4.34
C ALA A 543 -1.91 -2.90 -2.95
N PRO A 544 -0.87 -3.24 -2.16
CA PRO A 544 -0.75 -2.84 -0.76
C PRO A 544 -0.71 -1.31 -0.54
N ALA A 545 -0.90 -0.88 0.70
CA ALA A 545 -0.58 0.48 1.11
C ALA A 545 0.90 0.78 0.88
N VAL A 546 1.79 -0.18 1.17
CA VAL A 546 3.18 -0.13 0.73
C VAL A 546 3.66 -1.49 0.23
N LEU A 547 4.17 -1.53 -1.01
CA LEU A 547 5.04 -2.59 -1.52
C LEU A 547 6.47 -2.09 -1.43
N LEU A 548 7.32 -2.75 -0.66
CA LEU A 548 8.74 -2.43 -0.55
C LEU A 548 9.61 -3.60 -1.01
N ASP A 549 10.61 -3.32 -1.84
CA ASP A 549 11.66 -4.25 -2.25
C ASP A 549 13.04 -3.56 -2.23
N GLY A 550 14.11 -4.32 -2.46
CA GLY A 550 15.48 -3.86 -2.57
C GLY A 550 16.29 -4.17 -1.31
N VAL A 551 17.13 -3.23 -0.86
CA VAL A 551 17.97 -3.40 0.33
C VAL A 551 17.94 -2.15 1.21
N GLY A 552 17.84 -2.30 2.53
CA GLY A 552 18.11 -1.20 3.46
C GLY A 552 17.15 -0.01 3.41
N ASN A 553 15.87 -0.26 3.18
CA ASN A 553 14.79 0.74 3.12
C ASN A 553 13.89 0.65 4.36
N ARG A 554 13.03 1.66 4.58
CA ARG A 554 12.31 1.82 5.85
C ARG A 554 10.83 2.19 5.68
N ILE A 555 9.96 1.52 6.43
CA ILE A 555 8.53 1.85 6.58
C ILE A 555 8.23 2.01 8.07
N THR A 556 8.03 3.25 8.53
CA THR A 556 7.86 3.49 9.98
C THR A 556 6.82 4.53 10.34
N HIS A 557 6.12 4.32 11.45
CA HIS A 557 5.15 5.29 12.01
C HIS A 557 4.03 5.71 11.05
N ASN A 558 3.58 4.82 10.19
CA ASN A 558 2.47 5.08 9.28
C ASN A 558 1.15 4.53 9.84
N LEU A 559 0.03 5.11 9.40
CA LEU A 559 -1.32 4.60 9.64
C LEU A 559 -1.87 4.04 8.33
N LEU A 560 -2.14 2.73 8.28
CA LEU A 560 -2.53 2.01 7.06
C LEU A 560 -3.85 1.24 7.30
N HIS A 561 -4.92 1.57 6.56
CA HIS A 561 -6.22 0.91 6.76
C HIS A 561 -7.16 0.95 5.54
N ASP A 562 -8.27 0.24 5.63
CA ASP A 562 -9.34 0.15 4.62
C ASP A 562 -8.87 -0.43 3.28
N SER A 563 -8.55 -1.72 3.32
CA SER A 563 -8.22 -2.51 2.12
C SER A 563 -8.77 -3.93 2.19
N PRO A 564 -9.31 -4.47 1.08
CA PRO A 564 -9.75 -5.86 1.04
C PRO A 564 -8.62 -6.88 1.16
N HIS A 565 -7.36 -6.44 1.06
CA HIS A 565 -6.13 -7.24 1.03
C HIS A 565 -5.10 -6.75 2.05
N HIS A 566 -3.90 -7.36 2.09
CA HIS A 566 -2.81 -6.96 3.00
C HIS A 566 -2.43 -5.47 2.90
N ALA A 567 -1.95 -4.89 4.00
CA ALA A 567 -1.53 -3.49 4.03
C ALA A 567 -0.08 -3.32 3.55
N LEU A 568 0.81 -4.22 3.95
CA LEU A 568 2.21 -4.20 3.57
C LEU A 568 2.58 -5.45 2.79
N ARG A 569 3.33 -5.28 1.72
CA ARG A 569 4.10 -6.35 1.09
C ARG A 569 5.57 -6.00 1.17
N VAL A 570 6.34 -6.81 1.88
CA VAL A 570 7.77 -6.56 2.09
C VAL A 570 8.56 -7.69 1.43
N GLU A 571 9.32 -7.32 0.42
CA GLU A 571 10.31 -8.13 -0.26
C GLU A 571 11.69 -7.52 -0.02
N GLY A 572 12.78 -8.15 -0.48
CA GLY A 572 14.12 -7.60 -0.31
C GLY A 572 14.78 -7.92 1.04
N TYR A 573 15.79 -7.12 1.42
CA TYR A 573 16.71 -7.39 2.52
C TYR A 573 16.95 -6.16 3.41
N GLU A 574 17.25 -6.41 4.69
CA GLU A 574 17.69 -5.38 5.66
C GLU A 574 16.73 -4.19 5.77
N HIS A 575 15.43 -4.42 5.56
CA HIS A 575 14.41 -3.40 5.71
C HIS A 575 14.05 -3.17 7.18
N GLU A 576 13.81 -1.91 7.57
CA GLU A 576 13.26 -1.57 8.87
C GLU A 576 11.74 -1.33 8.75
N ILE A 577 10.94 -2.22 9.36
CA ILE A 577 9.49 -2.11 9.44
C ILE A 577 9.08 -1.97 10.90
N ALA A 578 8.77 -0.76 11.36
CA ALA A 578 8.55 -0.50 12.79
C ALA A 578 7.50 0.58 13.08
N PHE A 579 6.75 0.42 14.17
CA PHE A 579 5.80 1.44 14.66
C PHE A 579 4.65 1.82 13.70
N ASN A 580 4.37 1.02 12.68
CA ASN A 580 3.20 1.22 11.83
C ASN A 580 1.94 0.70 12.55
N GLU A 581 0.84 1.43 12.40
CA GLU A 581 -0.49 0.99 12.81
C GLU A 581 -1.24 0.47 11.58
N ILE A 582 -1.69 -0.78 11.67
CA ILE A 582 -2.41 -1.47 10.59
C ILE A 582 -3.71 -2.02 11.17
N HIS A 583 -4.84 -1.62 10.60
CA HIS A 583 -6.15 -2.14 10.98
C HIS A 583 -7.11 -2.11 9.78
N SER A 584 -8.27 -2.78 9.89
CA SER A 584 -9.30 -2.79 8.83
C SER A 584 -8.78 -3.22 7.46
N VAL A 585 -7.91 -4.24 7.44
CA VAL A 585 -7.37 -4.84 6.21
C VAL A 585 -7.70 -6.32 6.12
N VAL A 586 -7.59 -6.92 4.92
CA VAL A 586 -7.86 -8.35 4.69
C VAL A 586 -9.31 -8.73 5.01
N TYR A 587 -10.28 -7.86 4.70
CA TYR A 587 -11.69 -8.17 4.91
C TYR A 587 -12.36 -8.91 3.74
N GLU A 588 -11.64 -9.20 2.65
CA GLU A 588 -12.18 -9.90 1.47
C GLU A 588 -11.34 -11.10 1.00
N SER A 589 -10.00 -10.97 0.93
CA SER A 589 -9.10 -12.03 0.45
C SER A 589 -8.67 -13.02 1.54
N ASP A 590 -8.29 -14.25 1.15
CA ASP A 590 -7.60 -15.23 2.01
C ASP A 590 -6.08 -15.25 1.78
N ASP A 591 -5.34 -16.05 2.57
CA ASP A 591 -3.87 -16.21 2.43
C ASP A 591 -3.07 -14.91 2.62
N GLN A 592 -3.63 -13.95 3.37
CA GLN A 592 -3.04 -12.63 3.62
C GLN A 592 -3.02 -12.29 5.11
N ALA A 593 -2.17 -11.33 5.49
CA ALA A 593 -2.11 -10.73 6.81
C ALA A 593 -1.95 -9.20 6.71
N GLY A 594 -1.90 -8.50 7.84
CA GLY A 594 -1.58 -7.06 7.82
C GLY A 594 -0.24 -6.76 7.15
N ILE A 595 0.74 -7.67 7.34
CA ILE A 595 2.05 -7.66 6.69
C ILE A 595 2.23 -9.00 5.99
N ASP A 596 2.41 -8.96 4.68
CA ASP A 596 2.73 -10.11 3.84
C ASP A 596 4.23 -10.06 3.46
N ILE A 597 4.91 -11.18 3.63
CA ILE A 597 6.33 -11.36 3.30
C ILE A 597 6.43 -12.66 2.52
N TYR A 598 6.70 -12.53 1.21
CA TYR A 598 6.83 -13.68 0.33
C TYR A 598 8.29 -14.09 0.16
N GLY A 599 8.54 -15.39 0.37
CA GLY A 599 9.84 -16.08 0.40
C GLY A 599 11.06 -15.30 -0.11
N ASN A 600 11.90 -14.83 0.81
CA ASN A 600 13.21 -14.30 0.45
C ASN A 600 14.32 -14.80 1.40
N PRO A 601 14.83 -16.02 1.20
CA PRO A 601 16.14 -16.40 1.76
C PRO A 601 17.30 -16.22 0.77
N ALA A 602 17.00 -16.00 -0.52
CA ALA A 602 17.88 -15.73 -1.66
C ALA A 602 17.07 -16.13 -2.91
N TYR A 603 16.55 -15.16 -3.68
CA TYR A 603 16.08 -15.43 -5.05
C TYR A 603 17.21 -15.18 -6.04
#